data_AF-A0A0F7PN47-F1
#
_entry.id   AF-A0A0F7PN47-F1
#
_cell.length_a   1.000
_cell.length_b   1.000
_cell.length_c   1.000
_cell.angle_alpha   90.00
_cell.angle_beta   90.00
_cell.angle_gamma   90.00
#
_symmetry.space_group_name_H-M   'P 1'
#
loop_
_entity.id
_entity.type
_entity.pdbx_description
1 polymer ?
#
loop_
_entity_poly.entity_id
_entity_poly.type
_entity_poly.pdbx_seq_one_letter_code
_entity_poly.pdbx_strand_id
1 'polypeptide(L)'
;MEERKSRRNCYDAFRNRVMLARRRRQVDPAFSAAHQLLAIFGLITLSIPMPTNSSRSSSPFQRSSDERKQFSVALGIAPRYVDIFLKSGTVPYSLLLDHLRGAATRKDALVELRNRMPAVCLDWLTDIERDEDWARLSLCRGLDGDEQTELKMLRAAARWEEERAFVLNDPALVANGGDGGAPPPVARPNPDPDRLRL
;
A
#
# COMPACT_ATOMS: atom_id res chain seq x y z
N MET A 1 25.58 -36.14 62.96
CA MET A 1 24.83 -36.19 61.68
C MET A 1 24.59 -34.76 61.25
N GLU A 2 25.39 -34.25 60.33
CA GLU A 2 25.28 -32.85 59.88
C GLU A 2 24.22 -32.75 58.78
N GLU A 3 23.15 -32.01 59.05
CA GLU A 3 22.15 -31.64 58.05
C GLU A 3 22.80 -30.75 56.98
N ARG A 4 23.02 -31.32 55.80
CA ARG A 4 23.47 -30.56 54.62
C ARG A 4 22.36 -29.59 54.21
N LYS A 5 22.54 -28.31 54.54
CA LYS A 5 21.72 -27.18 54.04
C LYS A 5 21.73 -27.18 52.51
N SER A 6 20.66 -27.73 51.92
CA SER A 6 20.41 -27.73 50.48
C SER A 6 20.31 -26.29 49.98
N ARG A 7 21.29 -25.87 49.17
CA ARG A 7 21.33 -24.54 48.56
C ARG A 7 20.15 -24.45 47.60
N ARG A 8 19.14 -23.65 47.96
CA ARG A 8 17.96 -23.39 47.12
C ARG A 8 18.42 -22.80 45.79
N ASN A 9 18.35 -23.61 44.74
CA ASN A 9 18.76 -23.19 43.40
C ASN A 9 17.75 -22.17 42.86
N CYS A 10 18.22 -20.96 42.55
CA CYS A 10 17.38 -19.89 41.99
C CYS A 10 16.65 -20.34 40.71
N TYR A 11 17.24 -21.29 39.98
CA TYR A 11 16.64 -21.90 38.81
C TYR A 11 15.37 -22.69 39.12
N ASP A 12 15.33 -23.44 40.23
CA ASP A 12 14.15 -24.23 40.61
C ASP A 12 13.00 -23.33 41.08
N ALA A 13 13.32 -22.24 41.76
CA ALA A 13 12.33 -21.24 42.16
C ALA A 13 11.69 -20.56 40.93
N PHE A 14 12.49 -20.22 39.92
CA PHE A 14 11.99 -19.69 38.65
C PHE A 14 11.15 -20.73 37.89
N ARG A 15 11.63 -21.97 37.79
CA ARG A 15 10.91 -23.06 37.12
C ARG A 15 9.55 -23.34 37.77
N ASN A 16 9.48 -23.32 39.09
CA ASN A 16 8.20 -23.46 39.81
C ASN A 16 7.24 -22.30 39.54
N ARG A 17 7.73 -21.06 39.46
CA ARG A 17 6.89 -19.90 39.10
C ARG A 17 6.32 -20.03 37.69
N VAL A 18 7.12 -20.45 36.72
CA VAL A 18 6.69 -20.66 35.32
C VAL A 18 5.63 -21.77 35.23
N MET A 19 5.84 -22.89 35.93
CA MET A 19 4.89 -24.01 35.93
C MET A 19 3.56 -23.66 36.59
N LEU A 20 3.58 -22.91 37.71
CA LEU A 20 2.36 -22.43 38.37
C LEU A 20 1.58 -21.43 37.51
N ALA A 21 2.27 -20.53 36.80
CA ALA A 21 1.64 -19.59 35.89
C ALA A 21 0.96 -20.30 34.71
N ARG A 22 1.55 -21.38 34.18
CA ARG A 22 0.93 -22.21 33.12
C ARG A 22 -0.31 -22.94 33.61
N ARG A 23 -0.27 -23.52 34.82
CA ARG A 23 -1.44 -24.21 35.39
C ARG A 23 -2.61 -23.26 35.60
N ARG A 24 -2.36 -22.02 36.08
CA ARG A 24 -3.43 -21.01 36.23
C ARG A 24 -4.13 -20.66 34.92
N ARG A 25 -3.44 -20.75 33.77
CA ARG A 25 -4.04 -20.52 32.44
C ARG A 25 -4.80 -21.72 31.88
N GLN A 26 -4.66 -22.91 32.47
CA GLN A 26 -5.31 -24.14 31.97
C GLN A 26 -6.59 -24.51 32.72
N VAL A 27 -7.00 -23.76 33.75
CA VAL A 27 -8.16 -24.09 34.59
C VAL A 27 -9.37 -23.19 34.29
N ASP A 28 -9.37 -22.48 33.16
CA ASP A 28 -10.53 -21.67 32.76
C ASP A 28 -11.49 -22.51 31.88
N PRO A 29 -12.64 -22.96 32.40
CA PRO A 29 -13.61 -23.75 31.65
C PRO A 29 -14.18 -23.00 30.42
N ALA A 30 -14.07 -21.67 30.40
CA ALA A 30 -14.45 -20.84 29.25
C ALA A 30 -13.54 -21.04 28.02
N PHE A 31 -12.28 -21.43 28.20
CA PHE A 31 -11.34 -21.63 27.09
C PHE A 31 -11.64 -22.92 26.30
N SER A 32 -12.21 -23.92 26.97
CA SER A 32 -12.63 -25.20 26.36
C SER A 32 -13.79 -25.01 25.38
N ALA A 33 -14.80 -24.21 25.75
CA ALA A 33 -15.92 -23.89 24.86
C ALA A 33 -15.46 -23.06 23.65
N ALA A 34 -14.54 -22.11 23.85
CA ALA A 34 -13.98 -21.33 22.75
C ALA A 34 -13.21 -22.21 21.75
N HIS A 35 -12.42 -23.18 22.21
CA HIS A 35 -11.74 -24.13 21.31
C HIS A 35 -12.70 -25.06 20.58
N GLN A 36 -13.80 -25.49 21.22
CA GLN A 36 -14.84 -26.26 20.54
C GLN A 36 -15.51 -25.46 19.43
N LEU A 37 -15.84 -24.19 19.67
CA LEU A 37 -16.39 -23.31 18.64
C LEU A 37 -15.40 -23.07 17.48
N LEU A 38 -14.11 -22.90 17.79
CA LEU A 38 -13.05 -22.71 16.78
C LEU A 38 -12.82 -23.98 15.95
N ALA A 39 -12.90 -25.17 16.56
CA ALA A 39 -12.81 -26.44 15.86
C ALA A 39 -14.00 -26.67 14.91
N ILE A 40 -15.22 -26.32 15.34
CA ILE A 40 -16.42 -26.38 14.49
C ILE A 40 -16.30 -25.38 13.33
N PHE A 41 -15.84 -24.15 13.58
CA PHE A 41 -15.62 -23.15 12.53
C PHE A 41 -14.53 -23.57 11.52
N GLY A 42 -13.47 -24.24 11.97
CA GLY A 42 -12.42 -24.77 11.10
C GLY A 42 -12.95 -25.85 10.15
N LEU A 43 -13.83 -26.74 10.61
CA LEU A 43 -14.42 -27.79 9.79
C LEU A 43 -15.35 -27.24 8.69
N ILE A 44 -16.11 -26.19 9.00
CA ILE A 44 -17.02 -25.54 8.04
C ILE A 44 -16.23 -24.76 6.98
N THR A 45 -15.14 -24.08 7.37
CA THR A 45 -14.33 -23.26 6.46
C THR A 45 -13.41 -24.07 5.54
N LEU A 46 -13.06 -25.32 5.88
CA LEU A 46 -12.27 -26.21 5.01
C LEU A 46 -13.04 -26.72 3.77
N SER A 47 -14.37 -26.55 3.72
CA SER A 47 -15.19 -27.01 2.60
C SER A 47 -15.32 -25.97 1.48
N ILE A 48 -14.78 -24.77 1.68
CA ILE A 48 -14.70 -23.75 0.65
C ILE A 48 -13.28 -23.84 0.08
N PRO A 49 -13.11 -24.17 -1.22
CA PRO A 49 -11.81 -24.04 -1.87
C PRO A 49 -11.42 -22.56 -1.79
N MET A 50 -10.60 -22.22 -0.80
CA MET A 50 -9.90 -20.95 -0.76
C MET A 50 -9.13 -20.85 -2.09
N PRO A 51 -9.37 -19.83 -2.94
CA PRO A 51 -8.45 -19.55 -4.01
C PRO A 51 -7.14 -19.23 -3.31
N THR A 52 -6.19 -20.17 -3.40
CA THR A 52 -4.85 -19.97 -2.92
C THR A 52 -4.29 -18.82 -3.74
N ASN A 53 -4.34 -17.62 -3.18
CA ASN A 53 -3.59 -16.45 -3.65
C ASN A 53 -2.09 -16.65 -3.34
N SER A 54 -1.58 -17.86 -3.56
CA SER A 54 -0.17 -18.19 -3.61
C SER A 54 0.26 -18.17 -5.06
N SER A 55 0.14 -17.02 -5.72
CA SER A 55 0.90 -16.71 -6.92
C SER A 55 2.36 -16.42 -6.54
N ARG A 56 3.01 -17.34 -5.80
CA ARG A 56 4.41 -17.64 -6.07
C ARG A 56 4.41 -18.51 -7.31
N SER A 57 4.12 -17.87 -8.45
CA SER A 57 4.50 -18.39 -9.74
C SER A 57 6.02 -18.43 -9.73
N SER A 58 6.58 -19.56 -9.31
CA SER A 58 7.92 -19.96 -9.70
C SER A 58 7.87 -20.11 -11.22
N SER A 59 8.08 -18.99 -11.93
CA SER A 59 8.26 -19.00 -13.37
C SER A 59 9.34 -20.03 -13.68
N PRO A 60 9.10 -21.02 -14.55
CA PRO A 60 10.14 -21.97 -14.96
C PRO A 60 11.29 -21.30 -15.74
N PHE A 61 11.19 -19.99 -16.00
CA PHE A 61 12.22 -19.15 -16.61
C PHE A 61 12.76 -18.12 -15.61
N GLN A 62 13.38 -18.55 -14.52
CA GLN A 62 14.24 -17.65 -13.75
C GLN A 62 15.50 -17.35 -14.57
N ARG A 63 15.36 -16.44 -15.54
CA ARG A 63 16.49 -15.85 -16.27
C ARG A 63 17.48 -15.28 -15.27
N SER A 64 18.76 -15.44 -15.58
CA SER A 64 19.83 -14.89 -14.75
C SER A 64 19.64 -13.37 -14.61
N SER A 65 20.13 -12.80 -13.51
CA SER A 65 20.06 -11.35 -13.30
C SER A 65 20.71 -10.58 -14.45
N ASP A 66 21.76 -11.13 -15.04
CA ASP A 66 22.50 -10.52 -16.15
C ASP A 66 21.70 -10.57 -17.46
N GLU A 67 21.03 -11.67 -17.75
CA GLU A 67 20.11 -11.76 -18.89
C GLU A 67 18.99 -10.72 -18.78
N ARG A 68 18.37 -10.59 -17.60
CA ARG A 68 17.32 -9.60 -17.37
C ARG A 68 17.81 -8.18 -17.62
N LYS A 69 19.04 -7.86 -17.22
CA LYS A 69 19.68 -6.56 -17.49
C LYS A 69 19.94 -6.35 -18.99
N GLN A 70 20.36 -7.38 -19.72
CA GLN A 70 20.54 -7.28 -21.17
C GLN A 70 19.20 -7.00 -21.87
N PHE A 71 18.14 -7.72 -21.50
CA PHE A 71 16.80 -7.47 -22.03
C PHE A 71 16.24 -6.11 -21.62
N SER A 72 16.47 -5.67 -20.38
CA SER A 72 16.02 -4.34 -19.93
C SER A 72 16.63 -3.23 -20.78
N VAL A 73 17.91 -3.33 -21.09
CA VAL A 73 18.61 -2.35 -21.94
C VAL A 73 18.11 -2.43 -23.38
N ALA A 74 17.98 -3.64 -23.93
CA ALA A 74 17.53 -3.83 -25.32
C ALA A 74 16.10 -3.34 -25.56
N LEU A 75 15.20 -3.51 -24.58
CA LEU A 75 13.80 -3.12 -24.68
C LEU A 75 13.53 -1.71 -24.14
N GLY A 76 14.48 -1.10 -23.44
CA GLY A 76 14.27 0.19 -22.76
C GLY A 76 13.28 0.10 -21.58
N ILE A 77 13.15 -1.08 -20.97
CA ILE A 77 12.19 -1.38 -19.91
C ILE A 77 12.93 -1.64 -18.61
N ALA A 78 12.45 -1.15 -17.46
CA ALA A 78 13.10 -1.39 -16.18
C ALA A 78 13.17 -2.91 -15.87
N PRO A 79 14.31 -3.43 -15.35
CA PRO A 79 14.55 -4.86 -15.16
C PRO A 79 13.43 -5.62 -14.42
N ARG A 80 12.73 -4.92 -13.54
CA ARG A 80 11.60 -5.44 -12.75
C ARG A 80 10.41 -5.86 -13.61
N TYR A 81 10.19 -5.20 -14.74
CA TYR A 81 9.01 -5.40 -15.58
C TYR A 81 9.30 -6.24 -16.82
N VAL A 82 10.56 -6.62 -17.07
CA VAL A 82 10.96 -7.43 -18.24
C VAL A 82 10.14 -8.71 -18.36
N ASP A 83 10.01 -9.48 -17.28
CA ASP A 83 9.24 -10.74 -17.32
C ASP A 83 7.75 -10.52 -17.63
N ILE A 84 7.19 -9.41 -17.14
CA ILE A 84 5.79 -9.04 -17.34
C ILE A 84 5.60 -8.65 -18.80
N PHE A 85 6.44 -7.75 -19.30
CA PHE A 85 6.41 -7.31 -20.68
C PHE A 85 6.58 -8.48 -21.67
N LEU A 86 7.49 -9.42 -21.41
CA LEU A 86 7.67 -10.59 -22.28
C LEU A 86 6.46 -11.52 -22.29
N LYS A 87 5.67 -11.54 -21.21
CA LYS A 87 4.48 -12.37 -21.09
C LYS A 87 3.25 -11.71 -21.72
N SER A 88 3.03 -10.42 -21.46
CA SER A 88 1.82 -9.69 -21.87
C SER A 88 2.02 -8.71 -23.03
N GLY A 89 3.25 -8.50 -23.49
CA GLY A 89 3.60 -7.48 -24.48
C GLY A 89 3.60 -6.05 -23.94
N THR A 90 2.95 -5.80 -22.80
CA THR A 90 2.84 -4.47 -22.16
C THR A 90 2.78 -4.59 -20.64
N VAL A 91 3.29 -3.59 -19.92
CA VAL A 91 3.27 -3.54 -18.45
C VAL A 91 2.00 -2.83 -17.96
N PRO A 92 1.00 -3.51 -17.38
CA PRO A 92 -0.33 -2.95 -17.12
C PRO A 92 -0.29 -1.71 -16.22
N TYR A 93 -1.15 -0.72 -16.51
CA TYR A 93 -1.17 0.56 -15.77
C TYR A 93 -1.50 0.35 -14.29
N SER A 94 -2.38 -0.61 -13.95
CA SER A 94 -2.73 -0.93 -12.58
C SER A 94 -1.49 -1.25 -11.73
N LEU A 95 -0.60 -2.08 -12.26
CA LEU A 95 0.66 -2.45 -11.62
C LEU A 95 1.61 -1.27 -11.48
N LEU A 96 1.75 -0.44 -12.53
CA LEU A 96 2.58 0.76 -12.48
C LEU A 96 2.09 1.72 -11.38
N LEU A 97 0.77 1.98 -11.35
CA LEU A 97 0.14 2.84 -10.34
C LEU A 97 0.27 2.28 -8.92
N ASP A 98 0.21 0.96 -8.74
CA ASP A 98 0.49 0.33 -7.44
C ASP A 98 1.95 0.54 -7.02
N HIS A 99 2.89 0.40 -7.95
CA HIS A 99 4.31 0.56 -7.68
C HIS A 99 4.73 2.01 -7.43
N LEU A 100 3.99 3.01 -7.91
CA LEU A 100 4.23 4.42 -7.59
C LEU A 100 4.04 4.75 -6.10
N ARG A 101 3.17 4.00 -5.41
CA ARG A 101 2.94 4.14 -3.97
C ARG A 101 4.17 3.71 -3.15
N GLY A 102 4.97 2.79 -3.68
CA GLY A 102 6.18 2.29 -3.02
C GLY A 102 7.41 3.12 -3.38
N ALA A 103 8.10 3.70 -2.38
CA ALA A 103 9.30 4.51 -2.62
C ALA A 103 10.41 3.77 -3.39
N ALA A 104 10.64 2.48 -3.10
CA ALA A 104 11.68 1.69 -3.74
C ALA A 104 11.40 1.34 -5.21
N THR A 105 10.13 1.32 -5.61
CA THR A 105 9.68 0.93 -6.96
C THR A 105 9.24 2.12 -7.81
N ARG A 106 9.09 3.29 -7.20
CA ARG A 106 8.52 4.48 -7.84
C ARG A 106 9.31 4.91 -9.06
N LYS A 107 10.64 4.96 -8.97
CA LYS A 107 11.50 5.41 -10.08
C LYS A 107 11.33 4.51 -11.31
N ASP A 108 11.41 3.20 -11.13
CA ASP A 108 11.20 2.23 -12.22
C ASP A 108 9.80 2.37 -12.82
N ALA A 109 8.78 2.51 -11.96
CA ALA A 109 7.39 2.66 -12.40
C ALA A 109 7.14 3.97 -13.16
N LEU A 110 7.79 5.07 -12.78
CA LEU A 110 7.71 6.36 -13.46
C LEU A 110 8.32 6.30 -14.86
N VAL A 111 9.46 5.63 -15.03
CA VAL A 111 10.09 5.46 -16.35
C VAL A 111 9.15 4.70 -17.28
N GLU A 112 8.60 3.57 -16.82
CA GLU A 112 7.63 2.81 -17.62
C GLU A 112 6.34 3.59 -17.90
N LEU A 113 5.86 4.34 -16.90
CA LEU A 113 4.65 5.14 -17.07
C LEU A 113 4.86 6.22 -18.14
N ARG A 114 6.00 6.92 -18.13
CA ARG A 114 6.37 7.91 -19.15
C ARG A 114 6.45 7.30 -20.55
N ASN A 115 6.98 6.08 -20.67
CA ASN A 115 7.10 5.41 -21.96
C ASN A 115 5.75 4.98 -22.55
N ARG A 116 4.76 4.64 -21.70
CA ARG A 116 3.43 4.19 -22.16
C ARG A 116 2.41 5.31 -22.31
N MET A 117 2.52 6.34 -21.48
CA MET A 117 1.50 7.38 -21.39
C MET A 117 1.45 8.23 -22.66
N PRO A 118 0.25 8.68 -23.11
CA PRO A 118 0.13 9.60 -24.23
C PRO A 118 0.97 10.87 -24.02
N ALA A 119 1.60 11.36 -25.08
CA ALA A 119 2.50 12.51 -25.02
C ALA A 119 1.85 13.76 -24.39
N VAL A 120 0.55 13.97 -24.64
CA VAL A 120 -0.24 15.10 -24.10
C VAL A 120 -0.27 15.09 -22.56
N CYS A 121 -0.15 13.93 -21.93
CA CYS A 121 -0.19 13.81 -20.47
C CYS A 121 1.18 14.00 -19.79
N LEU A 122 2.28 14.11 -20.54
CA LEU A 122 3.63 14.14 -19.97
C LEU A 122 3.91 15.42 -19.16
N ASP A 123 3.37 16.56 -19.59
CA ASP A 123 3.51 17.82 -18.85
C ASP A 123 2.74 17.77 -17.53
N TRP A 124 1.51 17.24 -17.57
CA TRP A 124 0.71 16.98 -16.38
C TRP A 124 1.40 16.00 -15.40
N LEU A 125 2.01 14.92 -15.93
CA LEU A 125 2.77 13.97 -15.11
C LEU A 125 4.00 14.63 -14.46
N THR A 126 4.66 15.55 -15.16
CA THR A 126 5.81 16.29 -14.64
C THR A 126 5.41 17.23 -13.51
N ASP A 127 4.23 17.85 -13.61
CA ASP A 127 3.63 18.66 -12.56
C ASP A 127 3.33 17.83 -11.29
N ILE A 128 2.74 16.64 -11.47
CA ILE A 128 2.49 15.69 -10.37
C ILE A 128 3.78 15.22 -9.72
N GLU A 129 4.83 14.93 -10.49
CA GLU A 129 6.12 14.52 -9.93
C GLU A 129 6.77 15.65 -9.14
N ARG A 130 6.68 16.89 -9.63
CA ARG A 130 7.20 18.08 -8.92
C ARG A 130 6.49 18.27 -7.57
N ASP A 131 5.18 18.09 -7.54
CA ASP A 131 4.36 18.33 -6.35
C ASP A 131 4.19 17.07 -5.47
N GLU A 132 4.78 15.95 -5.88
CA GLU A 132 4.66 14.61 -5.28
C GLU A 132 3.19 14.14 -5.04
N ASP A 133 2.23 14.62 -5.84
CA ASP A 133 0.80 14.30 -5.67
C ASP A 133 0.41 12.97 -6.35
N TRP A 134 0.96 11.88 -5.84
CA TRP A 134 0.71 10.52 -6.34
C TRP A 134 -0.75 10.07 -6.17
N ALA A 135 -1.51 10.74 -5.30
CA ALA A 135 -2.93 10.47 -5.10
C ALA A 135 -3.73 10.84 -6.35
N ARG A 136 -3.39 11.95 -7.03
CA ARG A 136 -4.03 12.37 -8.29
C ARG A 136 -3.90 11.31 -9.39
N LEU A 137 -2.74 10.66 -9.51
CA LEU A 137 -2.54 9.52 -10.43
C LEU A 137 -3.36 8.29 -10.03
N SER A 138 -3.46 8.00 -8.73
CA SER A 138 -4.25 6.86 -8.24
C SER A 138 -5.73 6.97 -8.60
N LEU A 139 -6.29 8.19 -8.66
CA LEU A 139 -7.68 8.42 -9.06
C LEU A 139 -7.96 8.06 -10.53
N CYS A 140 -6.92 8.05 -11.37
CA CYS A 140 -7.05 7.67 -12.77
C CYS A 140 -7.17 6.17 -12.98
N ARG A 141 -7.03 5.34 -11.93
CA ARG A 141 -7.18 3.88 -12.06
C ARG A 141 -8.56 3.51 -12.61
N GLY A 142 -8.58 2.84 -13.75
CA GLY A 142 -9.75 2.16 -14.31
C GLY A 142 -10.07 0.88 -13.55
N LEU A 143 -11.36 0.55 -13.45
CA LEU A 143 -11.80 -0.78 -13.00
C LEU A 143 -11.80 -1.78 -14.17
N ASP A 144 -12.01 -1.28 -15.38
CA ASP A 144 -12.26 -2.09 -16.58
C ASP A 144 -11.01 -2.28 -17.46
N GLY A 145 -9.83 -1.94 -16.95
CA GLY A 145 -8.54 -2.20 -17.62
C GLY A 145 -7.72 -0.96 -17.98
N ASP A 146 -6.72 -1.18 -18.83
CA ASP A 146 -5.70 -0.20 -19.19
C ASP A 146 -6.28 0.97 -20.01
N GLU A 147 -7.16 0.71 -20.98
CA GLU A 147 -7.76 1.75 -21.83
C GLU A 147 -8.57 2.76 -21.03
N GLN A 148 -9.37 2.30 -20.06
CA GLN A 148 -10.13 3.18 -19.18
C GLN A 148 -9.21 4.02 -18.29
N THR A 149 -8.08 3.45 -17.87
CA THR A 149 -7.07 4.16 -17.10
C THR A 149 -6.43 5.28 -17.93
N GLU A 150 -6.09 4.98 -19.17
CA GLU A 150 -5.54 5.95 -20.13
C GLU A 150 -6.52 7.08 -20.45
N LEU A 151 -7.79 6.76 -20.71
CA LEU A 151 -8.85 7.76 -20.93
C LEU A 151 -9.04 8.68 -19.71
N LYS A 152 -8.93 8.14 -18.50
CA LYS A 152 -9.00 8.95 -17.27
C LYS A 152 -7.79 9.88 -17.14
N MET A 153 -6.58 9.39 -17.47
CA MET A 153 -5.37 10.21 -17.50
C MET A 153 -5.50 11.36 -18.50
N LEU A 154 -5.98 11.09 -19.73
CA LEU A 154 -6.23 12.12 -20.74
C LEU A 154 -7.20 13.19 -20.27
N ARG A 155 -8.32 12.79 -19.65
CA ARG A 155 -9.30 13.73 -19.07
C ARG A 155 -8.71 14.55 -17.92
N ALA A 156 -7.88 13.93 -17.09
CA ALA A 156 -7.23 14.62 -15.98
C ALA A 156 -6.20 15.63 -16.48
N ALA A 157 -5.41 15.29 -17.50
CA ALA A 157 -4.47 16.19 -18.15
C ALA A 157 -5.18 17.38 -18.81
N ALA A 158 -6.26 17.14 -19.56
CA ALA A 158 -7.05 18.21 -20.17
C ALA A 158 -7.61 19.20 -19.14
N ARG A 159 -8.17 18.70 -18.02
CA ARG A 159 -8.63 19.57 -16.92
C ARG A 159 -7.51 20.38 -16.29
N TRP A 160 -6.34 19.76 -16.10
CA TRP A 160 -5.17 20.45 -15.58
C TRP A 160 -4.68 21.56 -16.52
N GLU A 161 -4.72 21.35 -17.84
CA GLU A 161 -4.41 22.39 -18.81
C GLU A 161 -5.39 23.57 -18.74
N GLU A 162 -6.70 23.29 -18.60
CA GLU A 162 -7.74 24.30 -18.41
C GLU A 162 -7.53 25.11 -17.12
N GLU A 163 -7.25 24.44 -16.00
CA GLU A 163 -6.91 25.06 -14.71
C GLU A 163 -5.68 25.97 -14.83
N ARG A 164 -4.64 25.49 -15.51
CA ARG A 164 -3.40 26.25 -15.73
C ARG A 164 -3.61 27.46 -16.63
N ALA A 165 -4.40 27.31 -17.70
CA ALA A 165 -4.75 28.41 -18.59
C ALA A 165 -5.59 29.48 -17.86
N PHE A 166 -6.49 29.07 -16.95
CA PHE A 166 -7.25 29.99 -16.12
C PHE A 166 -6.34 30.83 -15.21
N VAL A 167 -5.39 30.20 -14.52
CA VAL A 167 -4.43 30.89 -13.63
C VAL A 167 -3.55 31.88 -14.42
N LEU A 168 -3.14 31.53 -15.64
CA LEU A 168 -2.32 32.41 -16.47
C LEU A 168 -3.08 33.64 -17.01
N ASN A 169 -4.39 33.50 -17.24
CA ASN A 169 -5.23 34.57 -17.79
C ASN A 169 -5.80 35.52 -16.71
N ASP A 170 -5.71 35.16 -15.43
CA ASP A 170 -6.11 36.02 -14.31
C ASP A 170 -4.88 36.51 -13.50
N PRO A 171 -4.29 37.66 -13.87
CA PRO A 171 -3.11 38.19 -13.19
C PRO A 171 -3.38 38.58 -11.73
N ALA A 172 -4.64 38.70 -11.29
CA ALA A 172 -4.96 39.03 -9.91
C ALA A 172 -4.73 37.86 -8.94
N LEU A 173 -4.77 36.62 -9.42
CA LEU A 173 -4.49 35.41 -8.62
C LEU A 173 -2.99 35.22 -8.36
N VAL A 174 -2.14 35.60 -9.31
CA VAL A 174 -0.67 35.49 -9.17
C VAL A 174 -0.13 36.49 -8.14
N ALA A 175 -0.77 37.66 -7.99
CA ALA A 175 -0.36 38.69 -7.02
C ALA A 175 -0.64 38.32 -5.55
N ASN A 176 -1.53 37.36 -5.28
CA ASN A 176 -1.93 36.99 -3.91
C ASN A 176 -1.32 35.67 -3.39
N GLY A 177 -0.57 34.92 -4.21
CA GLY A 177 0.01 33.62 -3.83
C GLY A 177 1.32 33.68 -3.04
N GLY A 178 1.78 34.87 -2.65
CA GLY A 178 3.11 35.10 -2.07
C GLY A 178 3.19 35.15 -0.54
N ASP A 179 2.08 35.06 0.20
CA ASP A 179 2.13 35.20 1.66
C ASP A 179 1.67 33.92 2.35
N GLY A 180 2.56 33.35 3.16
CA GLY A 180 2.36 32.17 3.99
C GLY A 180 1.38 32.44 5.14
N GLY A 181 0.14 32.80 4.79
CA GLY A 181 -0.96 33.01 5.72
C GLY A 181 -1.39 31.69 6.32
N ALA A 182 -0.99 31.47 7.57
CA ALA A 182 -1.52 30.42 8.43
C ALA A 182 -3.07 30.34 8.31
N PRO A 183 -3.66 29.15 8.26
CA PRO A 183 -5.11 29.02 8.23
C PRO A 183 -5.70 29.70 9.47
N PRO A 184 -6.79 30.49 9.33
CA PRO A 184 -7.47 31.06 10.48
C PRO A 184 -7.93 29.92 11.41
N PRO A 185 -7.84 30.09 12.74
CA PRO A 185 -8.29 29.07 13.66
C PRO A 185 -9.76 28.78 13.40
N VAL A 186 -10.05 27.53 13.01
CA VAL A 186 -11.42 27.02 12.90
C VAL A 186 -12.06 27.20 14.28
N ALA A 187 -12.93 28.20 14.39
CA ALA A 187 -13.78 28.40 15.55
C ALA A 187 -14.62 27.14 15.72
N ARG A 188 -14.25 26.31 16.69
CA ARG A 188 -15.06 25.16 17.07
C ARG A 188 -16.44 25.70 17.49
N PRO A 189 -17.54 25.19 16.93
CA PRO A 189 -18.86 25.56 17.43
C PRO A 189 -18.94 25.18 18.90
N ASN A 190 -19.25 26.17 19.73
CA ASN A 190 -19.41 26.02 21.17
C ASN A 190 -20.52 24.99 21.41
N PRO A 191 -20.26 23.88 22.12
CA PRO A 191 -21.32 22.92 22.44
C PRO A 191 -22.32 23.59 23.37
N ASP A 192 -23.54 23.74 22.85
CA ASP A 192 -24.70 24.28 23.55
C ASP A 192 -24.97 23.48 24.84
N PRO A 193 -24.91 24.08 26.05
CA PRO A 193 -25.06 23.34 27.31
C PRO A 193 -26.48 22.82 27.57
N ASP A 194 -27.46 23.21 26.75
CA ASP A 194 -28.87 22.87 26.97
C ASP A 194 -29.33 21.53 26.35
N ARG A 195 -28.42 20.76 25.74
CA ARG A 195 -28.76 19.46 25.12
C ARG A 195 -28.84 18.25 26.08
N LEU A 196 -28.74 18.43 27.40
CA LEU A 196 -28.76 17.35 28.38
C LEU A 196 -29.97 17.36 29.34
N ARG A 197 -31.11 17.92 28.93
CA ARG A 197 -32.37 17.70 29.64
C ARG A 197 -33.44 17.24 28.67
N LEU A 198 -33.53 15.92 28.49
CA LEU A 198 -34.74 15.15 28.22
C LEU A 198 -34.46 13.67 28.52
#